data_AF-A0A7V5GZA6-F1
#
_entry.id   AF-A0A7V5GZA6-F1
#
_cell.length_a   1.000
_cell.length_b   1.000
_cell.length_c   1.000
_cell.angle_alpha   90.00
_cell.angle_beta   90.00
_cell.angle_gamma   90.00
#
_symmetry.space_group_name_H-M   'P 1'
#
loop_
_entity.id
_entity.type
_entity.pdbx_description
1 polymer ?
#
loop_
_entity_poly.entity_id
_entity_poly.type
_entity_poly.pdbx_seq_one_letter_code
_entity_poly.pdbx_strand_id
1 'polypeptide(L)'
;MLEIGNLVSNLQRSLLVFLPEIVLVLSLLILIVTDLVFKNIRFLNGYLSLIVFAVCGVSLFFVPRNQVGFLNTYIFDDFSLYFKIIILITNFIIVLMSFNSNELKEKNRPLGEFYIFLVGMTFGMFLVIGSVNLILIYLAIETMSISSYILAGYTKEIKRASEASLKYVIFGAVSSGLMIYGISLLFGLTGSLNLNDINNYLQLNKIDSFPFLVSSLLILAGFAYKISAVPFHFWTPDVYEGSPITITAYLSVASKAAGFAVLLRFLKTMLSAPTGSMNEIWTMVSSIDWTLILAVLSALTMTLGNIVALWQNNLKRLLAFSSIAHAGYILMGVTVLN
;
A
#
# COMPACT_ATOMS: atom_id res chain seq x y z
N MET A 1 -32.92 -0.31 21.22
CA MET A 1 -33.49 -0.14 19.85
C MET A 1 -32.89 1.06 19.11
N LEU A 2 -32.79 2.25 19.73
CA LEU A 2 -32.21 3.45 19.08
C LEU A 2 -30.73 3.29 18.68
N GLU A 3 -29.91 2.62 19.48
CA GLU A 3 -28.50 2.35 19.14
C GLU A 3 -28.34 1.39 17.96
N ILE A 4 -29.19 0.38 17.86
CA ILE A 4 -29.18 -0.59 16.75
C ILE A 4 -29.62 0.10 15.46
N GLY A 5 -30.65 0.95 15.51
CA GLY A 5 -31.08 1.76 14.36
C GLY A 5 -29.98 2.67 13.83
N ASN A 6 -29.25 3.33 14.74
CA ASN A 6 -28.11 4.17 14.39
C ASN A 6 -26.97 3.35 13.77
N LEU A 7 -26.67 2.17 14.31
CA LEU A 7 -25.67 1.26 13.75
C LEU A 7 -26.03 0.82 12.33
N VAL A 8 -27.28 0.40 12.11
CA VAL A 8 -27.77 -0.04 10.78
C VAL A 8 -27.70 1.12 9.78
N SER A 9 -28.12 2.32 10.17
CA SER A 9 -28.06 3.50 9.29
C SER A 9 -26.61 3.87 8.93
N ASN A 10 -25.67 3.75 9.87
CA ASN A 10 -24.25 3.96 9.61
C ASN A 10 -23.70 2.91 8.64
N LEU A 11 -24.05 1.64 8.82
CA LEU A 11 -23.61 0.58 7.91
C LEU A 11 -24.15 0.79 6.49
N GLN A 12 -25.42 1.20 6.35
CA GLN A 12 -26.00 1.50 5.04
C GLN A 12 -25.27 2.66 4.33
N ARG A 13 -24.95 3.73 5.05
CA ARG A 13 -24.13 4.84 4.49
C ARG A 13 -22.71 4.39 4.16
N SER A 14 -22.13 3.54 5.00
CA SER A 14 -20.76 3.01 4.81
C SER A 14 -20.63 2.19 3.53
N LEU A 15 -21.68 1.51 3.09
CA LEU A 15 -21.67 0.75 1.83
C LEU A 15 -21.46 1.65 0.60
N LEU A 16 -21.99 2.89 0.62
CA LEU A 16 -21.76 3.86 -0.45
C LEU A 16 -20.31 4.38 -0.44
N VAL A 17 -19.72 4.57 0.74
CA VAL A 17 -18.31 4.97 0.91
C VAL A 17 -17.35 3.88 0.38
N PHE A 18 -17.75 2.62 0.51
CA PHE A 18 -16.97 1.43 0.15
C PHE A 18 -17.29 0.89 -1.26
N LEU A 19 -18.04 1.63 -2.05
CA LEU A 19 -18.55 1.18 -3.36
C LEU A 19 -17.42 0.74 -4.33
N PRO A 20 -16.29 1.45 -4.48
CA PRO A 20 -15.20 1.03 -5.36
C PRO A 20 -14.59 -0.32 -4.94
N GLU A 21 -14.45 -0.55 -3.64
CA GLU A 21 -13.98 -1.80 -3.08
C GLU A 21 -14.97 -2.95 -3.33
N ILE A 22 -16.27 -2.70 -3.20
CA ILE A 22 -17.31 -3.68 -3.55
C ILE A 22 -17.21 -4.09 -5.02
N VAL A 23 -17.01 -3.12 -5.93
CA VAL A 23 -16.79 -3.39 -7.36
C VAL A 23 -15.58 -4.30 -7.56
N LEU A 24 -14.47 -4.04 -6.87
CA LEU A 24 -13.27 -4.87 -6.97
C LEU A 24 -13.51 -6.29 -6.43
N VAL A 25 -14.20 -6.45 -5.29
CA VAL A 25 -14.52 -7.78 -4.72
C VAL A 25 -15.45 -8.57 -5.63
N LEU A 26 -16.51 -7.95 -6.14
CA LEU A 26 -17.42 -8.61 -7.08
C LEU A 26 -16.69 -8.99 -8.37
N SER A 27 -15.80 -8.12 -8.87
CA SER A 27 -15.01 -8.40 -10.05
C SER A 27 -14.03 -9.56 -9.86
N LEU A 28 -13.43 -9.71 -8.66
CA LEU A 28 -12.58 -10.85 -8.33
C LEU A 28 -13.36 -12.16 -8.44
N LEU A 29 -14.56 -12.22 -7.87
CA LEU A 29 -15.42 -13.40 -7.96
C LEU A 29 -15.79 -13.70 -9.40
N ILE A 30 -16.16 -12.67 -10.18
CA ILE A 30 -16.47 -12.82 -11.61
C ILE A 30 -15.25 -13.38 -12.36
N LEU A 31 -14.06 -12.83 -12.16
CA LEU A 31 -12.85 -13.27 -12.84
C LEU A 31 -12.45 -14.72 -12.49
N ILE A 32 -12.67 -15.14 -11.24
CA ILE A 32 -12.46 -16.53 -10.81
C ILE A 32 -13.46 -17.46 -11.53
N VAL A 33 -14.74 -17.09 -11.56
CA VAL A 33 -15.77 -17.90 -12.23
C VAL A 33 -15.50 -17.97 -13.74
N THR A 34 -15.12 -16.85 -14.38
CA THR A 34 -14.83 -16.83 -15.82
C THR A 34 -13.60 -17.66 -16.15
N ASP A 35 -12.55 -17.64 -15.32
CA ASP A 35 -11.36 -18.47 -15.53
C ASP A 35 -11.67 -19.97 -15.38
N LEU A 36 -12.54 -20.31 -14.42
CA LEU A 36 -12.95 -21.71 -14.19
C LEU A 36 -13.79 -22.26 -15.34
N VAL A 37 -14.71 -21.45 -15.89
CA VAL A 37 -15.67 -21.86 -16.93
C VAL A 37 -15.09 -21.74 -18.35
N PHE A 38 -14.39 -20.64 -18.66
CA PHE A 38 -13.97 -20.30 -20.02
C PHE A 38 -12.46 -20.46 -20.23
N LYS A 39 -11.91 -21.62 -19.86
CA LYS A 39 -10.47 -21.95 -19.97
C LYS A 39 -9.88 -21.80 -21.39
N ASN A 40 -10.74 -21.81 -22.42
CA ASN A 40 -10.32 -21.77 -23.82
C ASN A 40 -9.98 -20.34 -24.31
N ILE A 41 -10.38 -19.27 -23.61
CA ILE A 41 -10.18 -17.89 -24.06
C ILE A 41 -9.08 -17.22 -23.23
N ARG A 42 -7.84 -17.37 -23.71
CA ARG A 42 -6.61 -16.99 -22.99
C ARG A 42 -6.55 -15.55 -22.45
N PHE A 43 -7.13 -14.58 -23.15
CA PHE A 43 -7.07 -13.15 -22.78
C PHE A 43 -8.39 -12.58 -22.26
N LEU A 44 -9.43 -13.42 -22.06
CA LEU A 44 -10.74 -12.96 -21.60
C LEU A 44 -10.66 -12.15 -20.31
N ASN A 45 -9.97 -12.70 -19.29
CA ASN A 45 -9.79 -12.02 -18.01
C ASN A 45 -8.98 -10.72 -18.12
N GLY A 46 -8.13 -10.57 -19.13
CA GLY A 46 -7.42 -9.32 -19.40
C GLY A 46 -8.37 -8.23 -19.87
N TYR A 47 -9.21 -8.52 -20.87
CA TYR A 47 -10.23 -7.57 -21.33
C TYR A 47 -11.26 -7.25 -20.23
N LEU A 48 -11.69 -8.26 -19.48
CA LEU A 48 -12.58 -8.04 -18.33
C LEU A 48 -11.92 -7.15 -17.27
N SER A 49 -10.63 -7.32 -16.99
CA SER A 49 -9.92 -6.47 -16.02
C SER A 49 -9.87 -5.00 -16.45
N LEU A 50 -9.75 -4.70 -17.77
CA LEU A 50 -9.86 -3.31 -18.26
C LEU A 50 -11.24 -2.72 -17.98
N ILE A 51 -12.30 -3.49 -18.24
CA ILE A 51 -13.68 -3.07 -17.95
C ILE A 51 -13.86 -2.84 -16.45
N VAL A 52 -13.34 -3.74 -15.61
CA VAL A 52 -13.39 -3.63 -14.15
C VAL A 52 -12.71 -2.36 -13.67
N PHE A 53 -11.51 -2.03 -14.15
CA PHE A 53 -10.82 -0.80 -13.76
C PHE A 53 -11.53 0.46 -14.27
N ALA A 54 -12.16 0.41 -15.45
CA ALA A 54 -12.99 1.51 -15.94
C ALA A 54 -14.24 1.72 -15.07
N VAL A 55 -14.96 0.65 -14.74
CA VAL A 55 -16.14 0.69 -13.87
C VAL A 55 -15.73 1.15 -12.46
N CYS A 56 -14.61 0.68 -11.93
CA CYS A 56 -14.07 1.13 -10.66
C CYS A 56 -13.67 2.62 -10.70
N GLY A 57 -13.10 3.10 -11.80
CA GLY A 57 -12.82 4.53 -11.98
C GLY A 57 -14.08 5.40 -11.99
N VAL A 58 -15.12 4.94 -12.69
CA VAL A 58 -16.44 5.61 -12.70
C VAL A 58 -17.06 5.59 -11.30
N SER A 59 -16.92 4.48 -10.57
CA SER A 59 -17.50 4.29 -9.25
C SER A 59 -16.96 5.28 -8.21
N LEU A 60 -15.69 5.71 -8.34
CA LEU A 60 -15.08 6.73 -7.48
C LEU A 60 -15.82 8.08 -7.52
N PHE A 61 -16.46 8.44 -8.64
CA PHE A 61 -17.19 9.71 -8.76
C PHE A 61 -18.58 9.68 -8.11
N PHE A 62 -19.10 8.49 -7.83
CA PHE A 62 -20.38 8.31 -7.12
C PHE A 62 -20.21 8.27 -5.59
N VAL A 63 -18.97 8.16 -5.10
CA VAL A 63 -18.71 8.15 -3.67
C VAL A 63 -18.79 9.57 -3.12
N PRO A 64 -19.59 9.82 -2.07
CA PRO A 64 -19.62 11.12 -1.44
C PRO A 64 -18.27 11.45 -0.79
N ARG A 65 -17.79 12.67 -1.01
CA ARG A 65 -16.47 13.12 -0.54
C ARG A 65 -16.44 13.37 0.96
N ASN A 66 -15.26 13.19 1.55
CA ASN A 66 -14.94 13.45 2.96
C ASN A 66 -15.89 12.72 3.93
N GLN A 67 -16.27 11.49 3.58
CA GLN A 67 -17.12 10.66 4.41
C GLN A 67 -16.32 9.55 5.08
N VAL A 68 -16.72 9.29 6.32
CA VAL A 68 -16.14 8.24 7.16
C VAL A 68 -17.13 7.07 7.20
N GLY A 69 -16.62 5.87 6.99
CA GLY A 69 -17.38 4.62 7.00
C GLY A 69 -16.95 3.70 8.13
N PHE A 70 -17.82 2.72 8.42
CA PHE A 70 -17.58 1.60 9.34
C PHE A 70 -17.04 2.04 10.71
N LEU A 71 -17.78 2.92 11.39
CA LEU A 71 -17.45 3.38 12.76
C LEU A 71 -16.03 3.98 12.84
N ASN A 72 -15.70 4.90 11.94
CA ASN A 72 -14.42 5.60 11.89
C ASN A 72 -13.19 4.76 11.54
N THR A 73 -13.35 3.58 10.96
CA THR A 73 -12.21 2.73 10.56
C THR A 73 -11.73 3.02 9.14
N TYR A 74 -12.60 3.54 8.28
CA TYR A 74 -12.33 3.78 6.87
C TYR A 74 -12.79 5.18 6.45
N ILE A 75 -12.03 5.86 5.59
CA ILE A 75 -12.36 7.20 5.08
C ILE A 75 -12.15 7.32 3.57
N PHE A 76 -13.09 8.02 2.93
CA PHE A 76 -12.97 8.45 1.54
C PHE A 76 -12.91 9.97 1.46
N ASP A 77 -11.71 10.51 1.31
CA ASP A 77 -11.38 11.93 1.15
C ASP A 77 -10.69 12.20 -0.21
N ASP A 78 -10.42 13.47 -0.52
CA ASP A 78 -9.74 13.84 -1.77
C ASP A 78 -8.32 13.22 -1.85
N PHE A 79 -7.68 12.98 -0.71
CA PHE A 79 -6.41 12.26 -0.63
C PHE A 79 -6.56 10.79 -1.07
N SER A 80 -7.58 10.09 -0.57
CA SER A 80 -7.90 8.73 -1.00
C SER A 80 -8.21 8.66 -2.49
N LEU A 81 -8.99 9.62 -2.99
CA LEU A 81 -9.33 9.71 -4.41
C LEU A 81 -8.08 9.83 -5.29
N TYR A 82 -7.16 10.74 -4.94
CA TYR A 82 -5.92 10.98 -5.69
C TYR A 82 -5.09 9.70 -5.85
N PHE A 83 -4.79 9.00 -4.76
CA PHE A 83 -3.97 7.79 -4.82
C PHE A 83 -4.70 6.62 -5.51
N LYS A 84 -6.02 6.49 -5.32
CA LYS A 84 -6.82 5.47 -6.02
C LYS A 84 -6.80 5.67 -7.53
N ILE A 85 -6.86 6.92 -8.02
CA ILE A 85 -6.74 7.23 -9.45
C ILE A 85 -5.36 6.82 -9.98
N ILE A 86 -4.28 7.14 -9.27
CA ILE A 86 -2.91 6.72 -9.66
C ILE A 86 -2.82 5.20 -9.81
N ILE A 87 -3.39 4.44 -8.87
CA ILE A 87 -3.41 2.98 -8.92
C ILE A 87 -4.20 2.50 -10.14
N LEU A 88 -5.38 3.04 -10.39
CA LEU A 88 -6.21 2.64 -11.54
C LEU A 88 -5.52 2.90 -12.88
N ILE A 89 -4.89 4.07 -13.03
CA ILE A 89 -4.10 4.40 -14.24
C ILE A 89 -2.96 3.39 -14.40
N THR A 90 -2.25 3.10 -13.32
CA THR A 90 -1.17 2.11 -13.34
C THR A 90 -1.71 0.74 -13.74
N ASN A 91 -2.82 0.27 -13.17
CA ASN A 91 -3.42 -1.02 -13.54
C ASN A 91 -3.77 -1.10 -15.02
N PHE A 92 -4.35 -0.04 -15.57
CA PHE A 92 -4.71 0.01 -16.98
C PHE A 92 -3.47 -0.17 -17.86
N ILE A 93 -2.38 0.53 -17.53
CA ILE A 93 -1.10 0.38 -18.24
C ILE A 93 -0.54 -1.04 -18.09
N ILE A 94 -0.59 -1.63 -16.89
CA ILE A 94 -0.04 -2.97 -16.64
C ILE A 94 -0.81 -4.06 -17.40
N VAL A 95 -2.13 -3.94 -17.50
CA VAL A 95 -2.95 -4.86 -18.32
C VAL A 95 -2.65 -4.71 -19.81
N LEU A 96 -2.41 -3.49 -20.30
CA LEU A 96 -1.98 -3.29 -21.69
C LEU A 96 -0.58 -3.88 -21.93
N MET A 97 0.35 -3.69 -20.99
CA MET A 97 1.68 -4.29 -21.06
C MET A 97 1.62 -5.82 -21.04
N SER A 98 0.71 -6.43 -20.27
CA SER A 98 0.59 -7.89 -20.19
C SER A 98 0.15 -8.52 -21.50
N PHE A 99 -0.63 -7.82 -22.32
CA PHE A 99 -0.98 -8.29 -23.68
C PHE A 99 0.20 -8.39 -24.63
N ASN A 100 1.31 -7.68 -24.38
CA ASN A 100 2.50 -7.71 -25.23
C ASN A 100 3.70 -8.42 -24.58
N SER A 101 3.59 -8.85 -23.32
CA SER A 101 4.69 -9.49 -22.61
C SER A 101 4.96 -10.92 -23.08
N ASN A 102 6.15 -11.17 -23.62
CA ASN A 102 6.59 -12.52 -23.99
C ASN A 102 6.75 -13.43 -22.76
N GLU A 103 7.16 -12.86 -21.62
CA GLU A 103 7.31 -13.58 -20.35
C GLU A 103 5.96 -14.14 -19.86
N LEU A 104 4.84 -13.49 -20.18
CA LEU A 104 3.50 -13.95 -19.78
C LEU A 104 2.84 -14.85 -20.86
N LYS A 105 3.28 -14.73 -22.13
CA LYS A 105 2.69 -15.44 -23.29
C LYS A 105 3.12 -16.88 -23.49
N GLU A 106 4.05 -17.42 -22.69
CA GLU A 106 4.44 -18.84 -22.79
C GLU A 106 3.20 -19.76 -22.70
N LYS A 107 3.09 -20.73 -23.62
CA LYS A 107 1.84 -21.46 -23.94
C LYS A 107 1.18 -22.20 -22.76
N ASN A 108 1.90 -22.42 -21.66
CA ASN A 108 1.42 -23.25 -20.54
C ASN A 108 1.08 -22.46 -19.26
N ARG A 109 1.14 -21.12 -19.27
CA ARG A 109 0.88 -20.30 -18.07
C ARG A 109 -0.59 -19.84 -17.98
N PRO A 110 -1.27 -20.03 -16.85
CA PRO A 110 -2.66 -19.59 -16.66
C PRO A 110 -2.73 -18.07 -16.49
N LEU A 111 -3.03 -17.36 -17.58
CA LEU A 111 -3.12 -15.89 -17.58
C LEU A 111 -4.32 -15.36 -16.78
N GLY A 112 -5.36 -16.14 -16.55
CA GLY A 112 -6.50 -15.73 -15.74
C GLY A 112 -6.10 -15.44 -14.29
N GLU A 113 -5.29 -16.31 -13.68
CA GLU A 113 -4.75 -16.15 -12.33
C GLU A 113 -3.96 -14.84 -12.18
N PHE A 114 -3.20 -14.43 -13.20
CA PHE A 114 -2.46 -13.17 -13.20
C PHE A 114 -3.41 -11.97 -12.98
N TYR A 115 -4.49 -11.89 -13.74
CA TYR A 115 -5.45 -10.78 -13.61
C TYR A 115 -6.25 -10.84 -12.31
N ILE A 116 -6.55 -12.05 -11.81
CA ILE A 116 -7.20 -12.23 -10.51
C ILE A 116 -6.30 -11.65 -9.40
N PHE A 117 -5.02 -12.02 -9.35
CA PHE A 117 -4.11 -11.46 -8.35
C PHE A 117 -3.81 -9.98 -8.56
N LEU A 118 -3.83 -9.49 -9.81
CA LEU A 118 -3.72 -8.06 -10.09
C LEU A 118 -4.89 -7.31 -9.44
N VAL A 119 -6.14 -7.71 -9.69
CA VAL A 119 -7.32 -7.11 -9.03
C VAL A 119 -7.27 -7.29 -7.50
N GLY A 120 -6.83 -8.45 -7.00
CA GLY A 120 -6.67 -8.71 -5.57
C GLY A 120 -5.70 -7.74 -4.91
N MET A 121 -4.57 -7.47 -5.57
CA MET A 121 -3.60 -6.49 -5.11
C MET A 121 -4.18 -5.07 -5.12
N THR A 122 -4.99 -4.72 -6.12
CA THR A 122 -5.65 -3.38 -6.18
C THR A 122 -6.65 -3.17 -5.06
N PHE A 123 -7.42 -4.21 -4.71
CA PHE A 123 -8.33 -4.18 -3.58
C PHE A 123 -7.57 -3.92 -2.27
N GLY A 124 -6.46 -4.64 -2.04
CA GLY A 124 -5.59 -4.38 -0.91
C GLY A 124 -5.07 -2.94 -0.87
N MET A 125 -4.59 -2.39 -1.99
CA MET A 125 -4.12 -1.00 -2.04
C MET A 125 -5.22 0.02 -1.76
N PHE A 126 -6.43 -0.21 -2.29
CA PHE A 126 -7.58 0.66 -2.04
C PHE A 126 -7.95 0.71 -0.56
N LEU A 127 -7.94 -0.45 0.10
CA LEU A 127 -8.10 -0.54 1.54
C LEU A 127 -6.99 0.22 2.27
N VAL A 128 -5.72 0.02 1.91
CA VAL A 128 -4.57 0.69 2.55
C VAL A 128 -4.75 2.21 2.54
N ILE A 129 -5.13 2.77 1.39
CA ILE A 129 -5.30 4.20 1.19
C ILE A 129 -6.41 4.80 2.05
N GLY A 130 -7.53 4.09 2.22
CA GLY A 130 -8.68 4.57 2.99
C GLY A 130 -8.65 4.22 4.47
N SER A 131 -7.65 3.46 4.95
CA SER A 131 -7.64 2.97 6.33
C SER A 131 -7.22 4.03 7.35
N VAL A 132 -8.01 4.20 8.41
CA VAL A 132 -7.71 5.09 9.56
C VAL A 132 -7.57 4.30 10.87
N ASN A 133 -7.57 2.97 10.78
CA ASN A 133 -7.38 2.08 11.90
C ASN A 133 -6.15 1.19 11.67
N LEU A 134 -5.30 1.06 12.69
CA LEU A 134 -4.04 0.31 12.61
C LEU A 134 -4.21 -1.15 12.21
N ILE A 135 -5.25 -1.85 12.71
CA ILE A 135 -5.46 -3.25 12.32
C ILE A 135 -5.95 -3.35 10.87
N LEU A 136 -6.76 -2.39 10.41
CA LEU A 136 -7.21 -2.36 9.01
C LEU A 136 -6.03 -2.05 8.07
N ILE A 137 -5.15 -1.12 8.46
CA ILE A 137 -3.89 -0.85 7.77
C ILE A 137 -3.07 -2.13 7.62
N TYR A 138 -2.86 -2.86 8.73
CA TYR A 138 -2.11 -4.12 8.72
C TYR A 138 -2.73 -5.14 7.76
N LEU A 139 -4.04 -5.40 7.88
CA LEU A 139 -4.75 -6.38 7.05
C LEU A 139 -4.77 -5.98 5.57
N ALA A 140 -4.91 -4.70 5.27
CA ALA A 140 -4.89 -4.18 3.91
C ALA A 140 -3.50 -4.32 3.26
N ILE A 141 -2.45 -4.01 4.03
CA ILE A 141 -1.05 -4.22 3.62
C ILE A 141 -0.81 -5.70 3.34
N GLU A 142 -1.25 -6.60 4.21
CA GLU A 142 -1.10 -8.05 4.01
C GLU A 142 -1.88 -8.57 2.80
N THR A 143 -3.10 -8.09 2.58
CA THR A 143 -3.92 -8.48 1.41
C THR A 143 -3.23 -8.10 0.10
N MET A 144 -2.67 -6.88 0.05
CA MET A 144 -1.84 -6.42 -1.06
C MET A 144 -0.53 -7.23 -1.15
N SER A 145 0.14 -7.51 -0.02
CA SER A 145 1.40 -8.27 0.06
C SER A 145 1.27 -9.66 -0.55
N ILE A 146 0.28 -10.44 -0.11
CA ILE A 146 0.11 -11.83 -0.55
C ILE A 146 -0.07 -11.89 -2.07
N SER A 147 -0.91 -10.99 -2.62
CA SER A 147 -1.10 -10.88 -4.06
C SER A 147 0.21 -10.49 -4.77
N SER A 148 0.97 -9.55 -4.21
CA SER A 148 2.25 -9.10 -4.76
C SER A 148 3.32 -10.21 -4.76
N TYR A 149 3.34 -11.05 -3.73
CA TYR A 149 4.27 -12.18 -3.60
C TYR A 149 4.00 -13.21 -4.69
N ILE A 150 2.74 -13.57 -4.89
CA ILE A 150 2.33 -14.53 -5.91
C ILE A 150 2.64 -13.99 -7.31
N LEU A 151 2.36 -12.72 -7.57
CA LEU A 151 2.69 -12.07 -8.83
C LEU A 151 4.21 -12.00 -9.09
N ALA A 152 5.02 -11.73 -8.05
CA ALA A 152 6.48 -11.69 -8.17
C ALA A 152 7.05 -13.04 -8.62
N GLY A 153 6.46 -14.15 -8.16
CA GLY A 153 6.79 -15.52 -8.53
C GLY A 153 5.99 -16.10 -9.69
N TYR A 154 5.30 -15.28 -10.48
CA TYR A 154 4.35 -15.77 -11.49
C TYR A 154 5.00 -16.72 -12.51
N THR A 155 6.22 -16.43 -12.95
CA THR A 155 7.03 -17.29 -13.83
C THR A 155 7.89 -18.27 -13.03
N LYS A 156 7.27 -19.04 -12.14
CA LYS A 156 7.94 -19.93 -11.17
C LYS A 156 8.86 -20.99 -11.78
N GLU A 157 8.71 -21.30 -13.08
CA GLU A 157 9.61 -22.22 -13.78
C GLU A 157 11.02 -21.65 -13.91
N ILE A 158 11.16 -20.33 -13.85
CA ILE A 158 12.46 -19.64 -13.83
C ILE A 158 12.95 -19.59 -12.38
N LYS A 159 14.09 -20.25 -12.11
CA LYS A 159 14.70 -20.30 -10.76
C LYS A 159 14.82 -18.92 -10.10
N ARG A 160 15.24 -17.90 -10.86
CA ARG A 160 15.39 -16.52 -10.37
C ARG A 160 14.06 -15.89 -9.92
N ALA A 161 12.96 -16.16 -10.61
CA ALA A 161 11.64 -15.65 -10.23
C ALA A 161 11.13 -16.30 -8.94
N SER A 162 11.35 -17.60 -8.78
CA SER A 162 11.03 -18.33 -7.55
C SER A 162 11.87 -17.86 -6.36
N GLU A 163 13.17 -17.63 -6.55
CA GLU A 163 14.06 -17.05 -5.53
C GLU A 163 13.62 -15.63 -5.14
N ALA A 164 13.32 -14.78 -6.12
CA ALA A 164 12.81 -13.43 -5.90
C ALA A 164 11.52 -13.44 -5.07
N SER A 165 10.53 -14.25 -5.46
CA SER A 165 9.28 -14.40 -4.72
C SER A 165 9.51 -14.85 -3.29
N LEU A 166 10.39 -15.83 -3.06
CA LEU A 166 10.69 -16.35 -1.73
C LEU A 166 11.35 -15.28 -0.85
N LYS A 167 12.37 -14.58 -1.39
CA LYS A 167 13.00 -13.44 -0.71
C LYS A 167 11.96 -12.36 -0.39
N TYR A 168 11.07 -12.07 -1.33
CA TYR A 168 10.04 -11.05 -1.15
C TYR A 168 9.13 -11.39 0.04
N VAL A 169 8.61 -12.61 0.08
CA VAL A 169 7.75 -13.12 1.18
C VAL A 169 8.49 -13.09 2.51
N ILE A 170 9.72 -13.59 2.58
CA ILE A 170 10.46 -13.70 3.85
C ILE A 170 10.73 -12.31 4.45
N PHE A 171 11.30 -11.39 3.67
CA PHE A 171 11.57 -10.03 4.15
C PHE A 171 10.28 -9.28 4.49
N GLY A 172 9.21 -9.56 3.75
CA GLY A 172 7.89 -8.99 4.00
C GLY A 172 7.25 -9.50 5.28
N ALA A 173 7.33 -10.81 5.55
CA ALA A 173 6.83 -11.41 6.77
C ALA A 173 7.57 -10.88 8.01
N VAL A 174 8.89 -10.69 7.93
CA VAL A 174 9.67 -10.08 9.02
C VAL A 174 9.25 -8.64 9.26
N SER A 175 9.16 -7.82 8.21
CA SER A 175 8.74 -6.42 8.32
C SER A 175 7.30 -6.28 8.84
N SER A 176 6.39 -7.14 8.37
CA SER A 176 5.00 -7.19 8.84
C SER A 176 4.90 -7.64 10.30
N GLY A 177 5.72 -8.61 10.71
CA GLY A 177 5.85 -9.05 12.11
C GLY A 177 6.34 -7.92 13.03
N LEU A 178 7.31 -7.12 12.59
CA LEU A 178 7.73 -5.92 13.33
C LEU A 178 6.57 -4.91 13.41
N MET A 179 5.87 -4.66 12.31
CA MET A 179 4.75 -3.72 12.26
C MET A 179 3.63 -4.11 13.23
N ILE A 180 3.17 -5.37 13.23
CA ILE A 180 2.10 -5.80 14.14
C ILE A 180 2.54 -5.79 15.61
N TYR A 181 3.82 -6.08 15.89
CA TYR A 181 4.37 -5.95 17.24
C TYR A 181 4.39 -4.48 17.69
N GLY A 182 4.75 -3.56 16.80
CA GLY A 182 4.64 -2.12 17.03
C GLY A 182 3.21 -1.67 17.31
N ILE A 183 2.23 -2.14 16.52
CA ILE A 183 0.80 -1.88 16.74
C ILE A 183 0.36 -2.40 18.11
N SER A 184 0.79 -3.59 18.51
CA SER A 184 0.47 -4.18 19.82
C SER A 184 0.98 -3.34 20.98
N LEU A 185 2.24 -2.89 20.92
CA LEU A 185 2.82 -2.00 21.94
C LEU A 185 2.07 -0.66 22.00
N LEU A 186 1.75 -0.08 20.84
CA LEU A 186 1.04 1.19 20.77
C LEU A 186 -0.38 1.08 21.32
N PHE A 187 -1.08 -0.02 21.02
CA PHE A 187 -2.37 -0.34 21.61
C PHE A 187 -2.27 -0.48 23.14
N GLY A 188 -1.21 -1.14 23.65
CA GLY A 188 -0.95 -1.25 25.09
C GLY A 188 -0.76 0.11 25.78
N LEU A 189 -0.23 1.12 25.07
CA LEU A 189 -0.02 2.47 25.61
C LEU A 189 -1.27 3.35 25.54
N THR A 190 -2.09 3.20 24.50
CA THR A 190 -3.17 4.15 24.17
C THR A 190 -4.58 3.58 24.34
N GLY A 191 -4.72 2.26 24.36
CA GLY A 191 -6.00 1.55 24.43
C GLY A 191 -6.87 1.64 23.17
N SER A 192 -6.37 2.22 22.07
CA SER A 192 -7.12 2.34 20.81
C SER A 192 -6.29 1.92 19.60
N LEU A 193 -6.99 1.52 18.55
CA LEU A 193 -6.43 1.21 17.23
C LEU A 193 -6.79 2.27 16.19
N ASN A 194 -7.69 3.20 16.52
CA ASN A 194 -8.09 4.29 15.64
C ASN A 194 -7.03 5.40 15.71
N LEU A 195 -6.52 5.85 14.56
CA LEU A 195 -5.48 6.86 14.52
C LEU A 195 -5.92 8.20 15.13
N ASN A 196 -7.19 8.57 14.99
CA ASN A 196 -7.73 9.80 15.57
C ASN A 196 -7.81 9.72 17.10
N ASP A 197 -8.24 8.57 17.64
CA ASP A 197 -8.33 8.38 19.09
C ASP A 197 -6.94 8.33 19.73
N ILE A 198 -5.98 7.68 19.05
CA ILE A 198 -4.56 7.67 19.44
C ILE A 198 -4.01 9.10 19.50
N ASN A 199 -4.29 9.91 18.47
CA ASN A 199 -3.86 11.31 18.42
C ASN A 199 -4.44 12.12 19.59
N ASN A 200 -5.75 11.99 19.84
CA ASN A 200 -6.41 12.64 20.98
C ASN A 200 -5.79 12.20 22.31
N TYR A 201 -5.49 10.91 22.47
CA TYR A 201 -4.85 10.38 23.68
C TYR A 201 -3.44 10.96 23.87
N LEU A 202 -2.65 11.08 22.80
CA LEU A 202 -1.30 11.66 22.81
C LEU A 202 -1.29 13.14 23.19
N GLN A 203 -2.32 13.91 22.79
CA GLN A 203 -2.42 15.33 23.13
C GLN A 203 -2.82 15.56 24.59
N LEU A 204 -3.68 14.70 25.14
CA LEU A 204 -4.24 14.88 26.48
C LEU A 204 -3.38 14.26 27.58
N ASN A 205 -2.61 13.21 27.28
CA ASN A 205 -1.87 12.44 28.28
C ASN A 205 -0.36 12.54 28.08
N LYS A 206 0.39 12.49 29.17
CA LYS A 206 1.84 12.30 29.12
C LYS A 206 2.14 10.82 28.95
N ILE A 207 2.69 10.45 27.81
CA ILE A 207 3.13 9.08 27.52
C ILE A 207 4.64 8.98 27.68
N ASP A 208 5.13 7.85 28.19
CA ASP A 208 6.55 7.54 28.20
C ASP A 208 7.11 7.53 26.77
N SER A 209 8.12 8.36 26.53
CA SER A 209 8.67 8.58 25.19
C SER A 209 9.33 7.33 24.61
N PHE A 210 9.92 6.47 25.45
CA PHE A 210 10.68 5.32 24.98
C PHE A 210 9.80 4.19 24.39
N PRO A 211 8.77 3.66 25.09
CA PRO A 211 7.83 2.70 24.51
C PRO A 211 7.10 3.26 23.27
N PHE A 212 6.77 4.55 23.29
CA PHE A 212 6.16 5.22 22.15
C PHE A 212 7.11 5.28 20.94
N LEU A 213 8.38 5.64 21.14
CA LEU A 213 9.40 5.63 20.09
C LEU A 213 9.61 4.23 19.51
N VAL A 214 9.72 3.20 20.37
CA VAL A 214 9.94 1.82 19.91
C VAL A 214 8.74 1.32 19.10
N SER A 215 7.52 1.51 19.60
CA SER A 215 6.30 1.07 18.89
C SER A 215 6.14 1.74 17.54
N SER A 216 6.38 3.05 17.46
CA SER A 216 6.28 3.82 16.22
C SER A 216 7.39 3.49 15.22
N LEU A 217 8.65 3.27 15.65
CA LEU A 217 9.73 2.79 14.77
C LEU A 217 9.44 1.39 14.19
N LEU A 218 8.84 0.50 14.99
CA LEU A 218 8.42 -0.83 14.53
C LEU A 218 7.29 -0.76 13.49
N ILE A 219 6.33 0.15 13.66
CA ILE A 219 5.30 0.42 12.64
C ILE A 219 5.94 1.00 11.37
N LEU A 220 6.86 1.96 11.52
CA LEU A 220 7.60 2.55 10.40
C LEU A 220 8.43 1.52 9.64
N ALA A 221 8.94 0.47 10.29
CA ALA A 221 9.63 -0.62 9.59
C ALA A 221 8.74 -1.31 8.55
N GLY A 222 7.44 -1.45 8.82
CA GLY A 222 6.42 -1.95 7.90
C GLY A 222 6.25 -1.05 6.67
N PHE A 223 6.06 0.24 6.91
CA PHE A 223 5.90 1.23 5.84
C PHE A 223 7.18 1.39 5.01
N ALA A 224 8.33 1.47 5.67
CA ALA A 224 9.65 1.59 5.06
C ALA A 224 9.95 0.41 4.12
N TYR A 225 9.59 -0.81 4.51
CA TYR A 225 9.68 -1.97 3.62
C TYR A 225 8.83 -1.81 2.36
N LYS A 226 7.56 -1.35 2.50
CA LYS A 226 6.66 -1.17 1.36
C LYS A 226 7.10 -0.09 0.38
N ILE A 227 7.75 0.97 0.85
CA ILE A 227 8.30 2.03 -0.02
C ILE A 227 9.76 1.78 -0.45
N SER A 228 10.37 0.67 -0.02
CA SER A 228 11.78 0.35 -0.26
C SER A 228 12.77 1.36 0.34
N ALA A 229 12.46 1.94 1.49
CA ALA A 229 13.36 2.85 2.20
C ALA A 229 14.49 2.10 2.92
N VAL A 230 15.67 2.70 3.02
CA VAL A 230 16.79 2.17 3.80
C VAL A 230 16.43 2.24 5.30
N PRO A 231 16.69 1.18 6.10
CA PRO A 231 17.41 -0.06 5.77
C PRO A 231 16.56 -1.18 5.16
N PHE A 232 15.24 -1.06 5.05
CA PHE A 232 14.32 -2.13 4.61
C PHE A 232 14.23 -2.37 3.08
N HIS A 233 15.19 -1.84 2.32
CA HIS A 233 15.23 -1.86 0.85
C HIS A 233 15.71 -3.19 0.22
N PHE A 234 16.32 -4.10 0.99
CA PHE A 234 17.10 -5.26 0.50
C PHE A 234 16.37 -6.18 -0.48
N TRP A 235 15.04 -6.28 -0.37
CA TRP A 235 14.23 -7.11 -1.27
C TRP A 235 14.15 -6.53 -2.69
N THR A 236 14.22 -5.21 -2.85
CA THR A 236 13.84 -4.51 -4.08
C THR A 236 14.70 -4.90 -5.28
N PRO A 237 16.04 -4.91 -5.22
CA PRO A 237 16.87 -5.24 -6.38
C PRO A 237 16.67 -6.68 -6.88
N ASP A 238 16.60 -7.64 -5.96
CA ASP A 238 16.46 -9.06 -6.29
C ASP A 238 15.07 -9.37 -6.85
N VAL A 239 14.03 -8.76 -6.27
CA VAL A 239 12.64 -8.91 -6.75
C VAL A 239 12.47 -8.23 -8.10
N TYR A 240 13.06 -7.06 -8.29
CA TYR A 240 12.94 -6.34 -9.57
C TYR A 240 13.69 -7.06 -10.68
N GLU A 241 14.80 -7.73 -10.39
CA GLU A 241 15.49 -8.52 -11.41
C GLU A 241 14.75 -9.82 -11.72
N GLY A 242 14.32 -10.55 -10.69
CA GLY A 242 13.75 -11.89 -10.82
C GLY A 242 12.31 -11.94 -11.33
N SER A 243 11.50 -10.92 -11.05
CA SER A 243 10.09 -10.90 -11.46
C SER A 243 9.87 -10.49 -12.92
N PRO A 244 8.72 -10.85 -13.50
CA PRO A 244 8.35 -10.40 -14.84
C PRO A 244 8.30 -8.88 -14.94
N ILE A 245 8.69 -8.31 -16.09
CA ILE A 245 8.79 -6.85 -16.29
C ILE A 245 7.47 -6.12 -15.99
N THR A 246 6.34 -6.75 -16.30
CA THR A 246 5.01 -6.22 -15.97
C THR A 246 4.82 -6.08 -14.47
N ILE A 247 5.28 -7.05 -13.67
CA ILE A 247 5.15 -7.00 -12.22
C ILE A 247 6.15 -6.02 -11.61
N THR A 248 7.37 -5.96 -12.12
CA THR A 248 8.36 -5.00 -11.63
C THR A 248 7.91 -3.56 -11.85
N ALA A 249 7.32 -3.27 -13.02
CA ALA A 249 6.68 -1.99 -13.31
C ALA A 249 5.55 -1.70 -12.30
N TYR A 250 4.66 -2.66 -12.04
CA TYR A 250 3.55 -2.50 -11.10
C TYR A 250 4.02 -2.24 -9.65
N LEU A 251 5.01 -2.99 -9.18
CA LEU A 251 5.62 -2.82 -7.86
C LEU A 251 6.36 -1.48 -7.73
N SER A 252 6.94 -0.96 -8.81
CA SER A 252 7.68 0.31 -8.78
C SER A 252 6.79 1.55 -8.66
N VAL A 253 5.51 1.46 -9.06
CA VAL A 253 4.58 2.60 -9.08
C VAL A 253 3.45 2.40 -8.08
N ALA A 254 2.50 1.51 -8.36
CA ALA A 254 1.27 1.39 -7.58
C ALA A 254 1.53 0.95 -6.13
N SER A 255 2.41 -0.05 -5.94
CA SER A 255 2.75 -0.54 -4.60
C SER A 255 3.41 0.55 -3.75
N LYS A 256 4.33 1.32 -4.33
CA LYS A 256 4.99 2.44 -3.63
C LYS A 256 4.02 3.59 -3.37
N ALA A 257 3.15 3.91 -4.31
CA ALA A 257 2.12 4.93 -4.13
C ALA A 257 1.20 4.59 -2.94
N ALA A 258 0.74 3.34 -2.83
CA ALA A 258 -0.04 2.87 -1.67
C ALA A 258 0.76 2.92 -0.36
N GLY A 259 2.05 2.53 -0.39
CA GLY A 259 2.96 2.62 0.76
C GLY A 259 3.18 4.06 1.25
N PHE A 260 3.37 5.01 0.32
CA PHE A 260 3.46 6.42 0.67
C PHE A 260 2.13 6.99 1.15
N ALA A 261 1.01 6.57 0.56
CA ALA A 261 -0.32 7.01 0.98
C ALA A 261 -0.59 6.67 2.45
N VAL A 262 -0.29 5.42 2.86
CA VAL A 262 -0.49 5.02 4.26
C VAL A 262 0.52 5.65 5.22
N LEU A 263 1.78 5.82 4.79
CA LEU A 263 2.77 6.55 5.58
C LEU A 263 2.30 7.99 5.86
N LEU A 264 1.88 8.70 4.81
CA LEU A 264 1.39 10.07 4.91
C LEU A 264 0.12 10.16 5.75
N ARG A 265 -0.82 9.23 5.57
CA ARG A 265 -2.05 9.20 6.37
C ARG A 265 -1.71 8.93 7.84
N PHE A 266 -0.86 7.95 8.13
CA PHE A 266 -0.40 7.66 9.48
C PHE A 266 0.23 8.90 10.14
N LEU A 267 1.24 9.51 9.50
CA LEU A 267 1.91 10.71 10.03
C LEU A 267 0.90 11.86 10.24
N LYS A 268 0.02 12.10 9.26
CA LYS A 268 -1.02 13.15 9.34
C LYS A 268 -1.99 12.91 10.48
N THR A 269 -2.72 11.80 10.47
CA THR A 269 -3.85 11.62 11.38
C THR A 269 -3.39 11.33 12.80
N MET A 270 -2.23 10.68 12.97
CA MET A 270 -1.77 10.23 14.28
C MET A 270 -0.83 11.22 14.97
N LEU A 271 0.04 11.92 14.23
CA LEU A 271 1.07 12.78 14.81
C LEU A 271 0.81 14.28 14.68
N SER A 272 -0.12 14.73 13.83
CA SER A 272 -0.39 16.18 13.69
C SER A 272 -1.23 16.72 14.86
N ALA A 273 -0.90 17.92 15.33
CA ALA A 273 -1.76 18.71 16.21
C ALA A 273 -2.43 19.81 15.38
N PRO A 274 -3.74 20.07 15.53
CA PRO A 274 -4.33 21.29 14.98
C PRO A 274 -3.78 22.49 15.74
N THR A 275 -2.85 23.23 15.13
CA THR A 275 -2.47 24.55 15.64
C THR A 275 -3.64 25.49 15.38
N GLY A 276 -4.16 26.13 16.43
CA GLY A 276 -5.32 27.05 16.34
C GLY A 276 -5.07 28.35 15.55
N SER A 277 -4.04 28.41 14.70
CA SER A 277 -3.73 29.55 13.84
C SER A 277 -4.15 29.27 12.40
N MET A 278 -4.74 30.27 11.75
CA MET A 278 -5.19 30.26 10.34
C MET A 278 -4.10 29.93 9.30
N ASN A 279 -2.85 29.74 9.72
CA ASN A 279 -1.78 29.21 8.90
C ASN A 279 -1.57 27.76 9.32
N GLU A 280 -1.97 26.82 8.46
CA GLU A 280 -1.94 25.36 8.62
C GLU A 280 -0.50 24.81 8.76
N ILE A 281 0.20 25.19 9.83
CA ILE A 281 1.52 24.67 10.18
C ILE A 281 1.30 23.46 11.09
N TRP A 282 1.74 22.30 10.63
CA TRP A 282 1.61 21.00 11.24
C TRP A 282 2.67 20.85 12.33
N THR A 283 2.28 21.02 13.58
CA THR A 283 3.18 20.71 14.69
C THR A 283 3.00 19.26 15.10
N MET A 284 4.09 18.49 15.07
CA MET A 284 4.12 17.11 15.55
C MET A 284 3.91 17.08 17.08
N VAL A 285 2.94 16.28 17.55
CA VAL A 285 2.46 16.25 18.95
C VAL A 285 3.49 15.68 19.94
N SER A 286 4.58 15.06 19.48
CA SER A 286 5.48 14.30 20.34
C SER A 286 6.79 15.03 20.68
N SER A 287 7.37 14.71 21.83
CA SER A 287 8.76 15.05 22.20
C SER A 287 9.84 14.38 21.32
N ILE A 288 9.42 13.58 20.34
CA ILE A 288 10.29 12.91 19.38
C ILE A 288 10.40 13.79 18.13
N ASP A 289 11.63 14.03 17.69
CA ASP A 289 11.91 14.76 16.45
C ASP A 289 11.71 13.85 15.21
N TRP A 290 10.43 13.71 14.82
CA TRP A 290 10.04 12.95 13.63
C TRP A 290 10.65 13.46 12.33
N THR A 291 10.83 14.78 12.26
CA THR A 291 11.48 15.47 11.14
C THR A 291 12.88 14.93 10.93
N LEU A 292 13.67 14.85 12.01
CA LEU A 292 15.03 14.31 11.97
C LEU A 292 15.03 12.83 11.57
N ILE A 293 14.15 12.01 12.13
CA ILE A 293 14.06 10.58 11.78
C ILE A 293 13.77 10.40 10.28
N LEU A 294 12.78 11.10 9.75
CA LEU A 294 12.41 11.04 8.34
C LEU A 294 13.51 11.63 7.44
N ALA A 295 14.19 12.69 7.89
CA ALA A 295 15.30 13.30 7.16
C ALA A 295 16.51 12.37 7.06
N VAL A 296 16.85 11.67 8.15
CA VAL A 296 17.90 10.65 8.15
C VAL A 296 17.53 9.49 7.24
N LEU A 297 16.29 8.98 7.32
CA LEU A 297 15.81 7.92 6.43
C LEU A 297 15.86 8.35 4.96
N SER A 298 15.42 9.57 4.65
CA SER A 298 15.48 10.17 3.32
C SER A 298 16.91 10.26 2.80
N ALA A 299 17.83 10.84 3.59
CA ALA A 299 19.24 10.99 3.26
C ALA A 299 19.92 9.65 2.99
N LEU A 300 19.73 8.65 3.87
CA LEU A 300 20.28 7.31 3.68
C LEU A 300 19.70 6.62 2.44
N THR A 301 18.40 6.78 2.19
CA THR A 301 17.72 6.15 1.05
C THR A 301 18.20 6.74 -0.28
N MET A 302 18.30 8.06 -0.39
CA MET A 302 18.77 8.71 -1.62
C MET A 302 20.26 8.46 -1.88
N THR A 303 21.10 8.49 -0.83
CA THR A 303 22.55 8.30 -0.97
C THR A 303 22.88 6.87 -1.36
N LEU A 304 22.36 5.88 -0.63
CA LEU A 304 22.61 4.47 -0.93
C LEU A 304 22.06 4.11 -2.31
N GLY A 305 20.82 4.52 -2.62
CA GLY A 305 20.20 4.25 -3.92
C GLY A 305 21.07 4.74 -5.08
N ASN A 306 21.57 5.97 -5.02
CA ASN A 306 22.41 6.53 -6.09
C ASN A 306 23.81 5.88 -6.15
N ILE A 307 24.48 5.68 -5.01
CA ILE A 307 25.84 5.12 -4.98
C ILE A 307 25.84 3.69 -5.53
N VAL A 308 24.90 2.85 -5.09
CA VAL A 308 24.86 1.45 -5.51
C VAL A 308 24.38 1.30 -6.95
N ALA A 309 23.55 2.23 -7.46
CA ALA A 309 23.12 2.26 -8.85
C ALA A 309 24.30 2.39 -9.84
N LEU A 310 25.34 3.18 -9.48
CA LEU A 310 26.53 3.38 -10.32
C LEU A 310 27.34 2.10 -10.56
N TRP A 311 27.23 1.11 -9.67
CA TRP A 311 27.92 -0.18 -9.78
C TRP A 311 27.07 -1.29 -10.42
N GLN A 312 25.85 -1.00 -10.86
CA GLN A 312 24.98 -2.01 -11.45
C GLN A 312 25.26 -2.24 -12.95
N ASN A 313 25.51 -3.50 -13.31
CA ASN A 313 25.63 -3.94 -14.70
C ASN A 313 24.30 -4.45 -15.29
N ASN A 314 23.30 -4.71 -14.44
CA ASN A 314 21.98 -5.21 -14.86
C ASN A 314 20.97 -4.05 -14.87
N LEU A 315 20.28 -3.85 -16.00
CA LEU A 315 19.30 -2.78 -16.18
C LEU A 315 18.15 -2.83 -15.16
N LYS A 316 17.60 -4.02 -14.86
CA LYS A 316 16.51 -4.17 -13.87
C LYS A 316 16.98 -3.80 -12.47
N ARG A 317 18.19 -4.20 -12.08
CA ARG A 317 18.78 -3.81 -10.78
C ARG A 317 19.10 -2.32 -10.72
N LEU A 318 19.62 -1.75 -11.80
CA LEU A 318 19.87 -0.31 -11.92
C LEU A 318 18.57 0.48 -11.70
N LEU A 319 17.48 0.07 -12.37
CA LEU A 319 16.16 0.68 -12.18
C LEU A 319 15.61 0.47 -10.76
N ALA A 320 15.90 -0.66 -10.11
CA ALA A 320 15.53 -0.90 -8.72
C ALA A 320 16.22 0.09 -7.77
N PHE A 321 17.53 0.30 -7.90
CA PHE A 321 18.28 1.26 -7.09
C PHE A 321 17.91 2.71 -7.40
N SER A 322 17.64 3.04 -8.67
CA SER A 322 17.04 4.32 -9.05
C SER A 322 15.68 4.53 -8.36
N SER A 323 14.82 3.52 -8.34
CA SER A 323 13.53 3.56 -7.65
C SER A 323 13.68 3.71 -6.12
N ILE A 324 14.72 3.12 -5.52
CA ILE A 324 15.06 3.34 -4.10
C ILE A 324 15.44 4.81 -3.89
N ALA A 325 16.34 5.37 -4.70
CA ALA A 325 16.75 6.76 -4.59
C ALA A 325 15.55 7.73 -4.72
N HIS A 326 14.65 7.48 -5.67
CA HIS A 326 13.42 8.26 -5.84
C HIS A 326 12.48 8.19 -4.63
N ALA A 327 12.39 7.05 -3.94
CA ALA A 327 11.66 6.97 -2.68
C ALA A 327 12.30 7.88 -1.61
N GLY A 328 13.63 7.99 -1.59
CA GLY A 328 14.36 8.94 -0.74
C GLY A 328 14.02 10.40 -1.04
N TYR A 329 13.93 10.79 -2.31
CA TYR A 329 13.50 12.15 -2.70
C TYR A 329 12.05 12.44 -2.31
N ILE A 330 11.15 11.46 -2.44
CA ILE A 330 9.76 11.63 -1.98
C ILE A 330 9.74 11.82 -0.45
N LEU A 331 10.50 11.01 0.31
CA LEU A 331 10.64 11.16 1.76
C LEU A 331 11.18 12.54 2.16
N MET A 332 12.06 13.15 1.35
CA MET A 332 12.52 14.53 1.59
C MET A 332 11.37 15.53 1.51
N GLY A 333 10.40 15.33 0.61
CA GLY A 333 9.18 16.14 0.60
C GLY A 333 8.35 15.94 1.87
N VAL A 334 8.28 14.71 2.37
CA VAL A 334 7.56 14.37 3.61
C VAL A 334 8.14 15.08 4.83
N THR A 335 9.46 15.31 4.89
CA THR A 335 10.08 16.00 6.04
C THR A 335 9.67 17.46 6.19
N VAL A 336 9.14 18.07 5.12
CA VAL A 336 8.71 19.47 5.11
C VAL A 336 7.19 19.59 5.33
N LEU A 337 6.48 18.49 5.61
CA LEU A 337 5.05 18.51 5.96
C LEU A 337 4.77 19.03 7.38
N ASN A 338 5.65 19.87 7.91
CA ASN A 338 5.52 20.57 9.18
C ASN A 338 5.09 22.02 8.95
#